data_AF-A0A6I9P505-F1
#
_entry.id   AF-A0A6I9P505-F1
#
_cell.length_a   1.000
_cell.length_b   1.000
_cell.length_c   1.000
_cell.angle_alpha   90.00
_cell.angle_beta   90.00
_cell.angle_gamma   90.00
#
_symmetry.space_group_name_H-M   'P 1'
#
loop_
_entity.id
_entity.type
_entity.pdbx_description
1 polymer ?
#
loop_
_entity_poly.entity_id
_entity_poly.type
_entity_poly.pdbx_seq_one_letter_code
_entity_poly.pdbx_strand_id
1 'polypeptide(L)'
;MALSFKKDLEKYKDLDEDEILNNLSAEELKQLETALEEMDPENALLPAGMRQKDQTTKQETGTFSRDGLLKYLEKEAMEYKDRDDVVSFTGERKGKVFIPKQRPIETRQEEITTLDPELEEALSSATDTELCDLAAILGVHTLVTSSQTYDGTSSKEGYNNVIKGEKMTPVFDEPPNPTNVDETLQRIKSNDSSLTEVNLNNIKVSRNTCYQSVYIRVRKKRVEADV
;
A
#
# COMPACT_ATOMS: atom_id res chain seq x y z
N MET A 1 7.60 37.14 -4.10
CA MET A 1 7.97 37.23 -5.53
C MET A 1 6.68 37.39 -6.31
N ALA A 2 6.50 38.49 -7.05
CA ALA A 2 5.31 38.66 -7.89
C ALA A 2 5.39 37.67 -9.07
N LEU A 3 4.40 36.80 -9.19
CA LEU A 3 4.37 35.76 -10.21
C LEU A 3 4.37 36.38 -11.63
N SER A 4 5.29 35.90 -12.47
CA SER A 4 5.56 36.35 -13.83
C SER A 4 4.38 36.20 -14.81
N PHE A 5 3.31 35.51 -14.42
CA PHE A 5 2.12 35.24 -15.24
C PHE A 5 1.33 36.52 -15.60
N LYS A 6 1.58 37.64 -14.94
CA LYS A 6 0.84 38.89 -15.19
C LYS A 6 1.26 39.66 -16.45
N LYS A 7 2.39 39.30 -17.08
CA LYS A 7 2.97 40.10 -18.17
C LYS A 7 2.33 39.90 -19.55
N ASP A 8 1.66 38.78 -19.78
CA ASP A 8 1.04 38.47 -21.09
C ASP A 8 -0.50 38.60 -21.10
N LEU A 9 -1.12 38.95 -19.96
CA LEU A 9 -2.58 39.08 -19.83
C LEU A 9 -3.17 40.20 -20.70
N GLU A 10 -2.39 41.23 -21.05
CA GLU A 10 -2.89 42.33 -21.90
C GLU A 10 -3.29 41.87 -23.31
N LYS A 11 -2.69 40.79 -23.83
CA LYS A 11 -3.03 40.24 -25.14
C LYS A 11 -4.41 39.59 -25.18
N TYR A 12 -4.97 39.27 -24.02
CA TYR A 12 -6.23 38.54 -23.87
C TYR A 12 -7.37 39.42 -23.33
N LYS A 13 -7.11 40.71 -23.05
CA LYS A 13 -8.11 41.65 -22.51
C LYS A 13 -9.26 41.95 -23.46
N ASP A 14 -9.02 41.88 -24.76
CA ASP A 14 -9.99 42.24 -25.80
C ASP A 14 -10.78 41.03 -26.34
N LEU A 15 -10.57 39.83 -25.79
CA LEU A 15 -11.33 38.63 -26.15
C LEU A 15 -12.67 38.65 -25.42
N ASP A 16 -13.75 38.41 -26.16
CA ASP A 16 -15.09 38.26 -25.59
C ASP A 16 -15.24 36.84 -25.00
N GLU A 17 -15.17 36.74 -23.68
CA GLU A 17 -15.30 35.48 -22.96
C GLU A 17 -16.68 34.84 -23.15
N ASP A 18 -17.75 35.65 -23.25
CA ASP A 18 -19.12 35.17 -23.39
C ASP A 18 -19.36 34.55 -24.77
N GLU A 19 -18.78 35.12 -25.84
CA GLU A 19 -18.85 34.56 -27.19
C GLU A 19 -18.16 33.19 -27.26
N ILE A 20 -16.99 33.06 -26.61
CA ILE A 20 -16.24 31.80 -26.56
C ILE A 20 -17.04 30.73 -25.81
N LEU A 21 -17.60 31.08 -24.64
CA LEU A 21 -18.40 30.17 -23.82
C LEU A 21 -19.67 29.69 -24.53
N ASN A 22 -20.34 30.56 -25.29
CA ASN A 22 -21.56 30.19 -26.04
C ASN A 22 -21.29 29.22 -27.21
N ASN A 23 -20.07 29.21 -27.75
CA ASN A 23 -19.69 28.30 -28.85
C ASN A 23 -19.33 26.89 -28.38
N LEU A 24 -19.16 26.67 -27.07
CA LEU A 24 -18.84 25.36 -26.49
C LEU A 24 -20.11 24.53 -26.29
N SER A 25 -20.02 23.23 -26.57
CA SER A 25 -21.08 22.29 -26.23
C SER A 25 -21.17 22.04 -24.72
N ALA A 26 -22.31 21.53 -24.25
CA ALA A 26 -22.51 21.22 -22.83
C ALA A 26 -21.48 20.22 -22.26
N GLU A 27 -20.97 19.32 -23.10
CA GLU A 27 -19.92 18.37 -22.72
C GLU A 27 -18.56 19.07 -22.57
N GLU A 28 -18.23 19.99 -23.47
CA GLU A 28 -16.98 20.74 -23.43
C GLU A 28 -16.96 21.75 -22.28
N LEU A 29 -18.09 22.39 -21.97
CA LEU A 29 -18.23 23.24 -20.78
C LEU A 29 -17.95 22.45 -19.49
N LYS A 30 -18.48 21.23 -19.40
CA LYS A 30 -18.23 20.34 -18.24
C LYS A 30 -16.76 19.92 -18.15
N GLN A 31 -16.10 19.67 -19.28
CA GLN A 31 -14.67 19.38 -19.31
C GLN A 31 -13.84 20.59 -18.88
N LEU A 32 -14.22 21.80 -19.32
CA LEU A 32 -13.58 23.05 -18.94
C LEU A 32 -13.68 23.30 -17.43
N GLU A 33 -14.87 23.14 -16.86
CA GLU A 33 -15.11 23.19 -15.41
C GLU A 33 -14.19 22.20 -14.67
N THR A 34 -14.13 20.95 -15.12
CA THR A 34 -13.27 19.91 -14.53
C THR A 34 -11.79 20.29 -14.58
N ALA A 35 -11.33 20.90 -15.68
CA ALA A 35 -9.96 21.33 -15.87
C ALA A 35 -9.59 22.53 -14.98
N LEU A 36 -10.53 23.46 -14.78
CA LEU A 36 -10.34 24.61 -13.89
C LEU A 36 -10.16 24.16 -12.43
N GLU A 37 -10.96 23.20 -11.96
CA GLU A 37 -10.83 22.62 -10.61
C GLU A 37 -9.47 21.92 -10.38
N GLU A 38 -8.91 21.30 -11.42
CA GLU A 38 -7.60 20.63 -11.34
C GLU A 38 -6.43 21.59 -11.38
N MET A 39 -6.59 22.72 -12.08
CA MET A 39 -5.57 23.76 -12.18
C MET A 39 -5.59 24.76 -11.02
N ASP A 40 -6.53 24.64 -10.07
CA ASP A 40 -6.59 25.52 -8.91
C ASP A 40 -5.33 25.35 -8.03
N PRO A 41 -4.43 26.37 -7.95
CA PRO A 41 -3.24 26.31 -7.13
C PRO A 41 -3.55 26.18 -5.63
N GLU A 42 -4.72 26.61 -5.19
CA GLU A 42 -5.16 26.52 -3.78
C GLU A 42 -5.65 25.12 -3.41
N ASN A 43 -5.96 24.25 -4.39
CA ASN A 43 -6.27 22.84 -4.16
C ASN A 43 -5.08 22.15 -3.46
N ALA A 44 -3.84 22.61 -3.70
CA ALA A 44 -2.64 22.16 -3.01
C ALA A 44 -2.58 22.56 -1.52
N LEU A 45 -3.33 23.56 -1.09
CA LEU A 45 -3.42 24.01 0.31
C LEU A 45 -4.58 23.35 1.07
N LEU A 46 -5.58 22.80 0.37
CA LEU A 46 -6.72 22.14 1.00
C LEU A 46 -6.33 20.79 1.63
N PRO A 47 -6.90 20.39 2.79
CA PRO A 47 -6.75 19.05 3.33
C PRO A 47 -7.24 17.99 2.34
N ALA A 48 -6.62 16.80 2.31
CA ALA A 48 -6.91 15.75 1.32
C ALA A 48 -8.41 15.41 1.18
N GLY A 49 -9.17 15.39 2.28
CA GLY A 49 -10.63 15.13 2.25
C GLY A 49 -11.45 16.22 1.55
N MET A 50 -10.97 17.46 1.51
CA MET A 50 -11.61 18.58 0.80
C MET A 50 -11.19 18.68 -0.66
N ARG A 51 -10.23 17.86 -1.11
CA ARG A 51 -9.84 17.74 -2.52
C ARG A 51 -10.64 16.68 -3.28
N GLN A 52 -11.35 15.83 -2.54
CA GLN A 52 -12.07 14.71 -3.13
C GLN A 52 -13.27 15.25 -3.90
N LYS A 53 -13.29 15.00 -5.22
CA LYS A 53 -14.42 15.33 -6.09
C LYS A 53 -15.68 14.58 -5.66
N ASP A 54 -16.84 15.17 -5.90
CA ASP A 54 -18.11 14.51 -5.70
C ASP A 54 -18.19 13.26 -6.60
N GLN A 55 -18.34 12.10 -5.96
CA GLN A 55 -18.38 10.81 -6.67
C GLN A 55 -19.77 10.50 -7.26
N THR A 56 -20.71 11.45 -7.16
CA THR A 56 -22.09 11.26 -7.58
C THR A 56 -22.59 12.49 -8.33
N THR A 57 -23.30 12.25 -9.42
CA THR A 57 -24.05 13.29 -10.15
C THR A 57 -25.44 13.53 -9.57
N LYS A 58 -25.85 12.73 -8.58
CA LYS A 58 -27.15 12.88 -7.90
C LYS A 58 -27.13 14.12 -7.03
N GLN A 59 -28.13 14.97 -7.18
CA GLN A 59 -28.33 16.13 -6.30
C GLN A 59 -28.64 15.68 -4.87
N GLU A 60 -28.37 16.57 -3.91
CA GLU A 60 -28.70 16.34 -2.51
C GLU A 60 -30.21 16.12 -2.32
N THR A 61 -30.58 14.98 -1.76
CA THR A 61 -31.99 14.61 -1.55
C THR A 61 -32.57 15.15 -0.23
N GLY A 62 -32.08 16.28 0.26
CA GLY A 62 -32.52 16.90 1.51
C GLY A 62 -32.32 16.01 2.74
N THR A 63 -33.20 16.16 3.75
CA THR A 63 -33.13 15.37 4.99
C THR A 63 -33.35 13.88 4.75
N PHE A 64 -32.53 13.05 5.40
CA PHE A 64 -32.57 11.60 5.28
C PHE A 64 -33.96 11.00 5.60
N SER A 65 -34.54 10.27 4.64
CA SER A 65 -35.78 9.51 4.80
C SER A 65 -35.50 8.00 4.85
N ARG A 66 -35.57 7.44 6.05
CA ARG A 66 -35.34 5.99 6.29
C ARG A 66 -36.31 5.12 5.51
N ASP A 67 -37.60 5.46 5.52
CA ASP A 67 -38.64 4.66 4.87
C ASP A 67 -38.49 4.64 3.34
N GLY A 68 -38.06 5.76 2.76
CA GLY A 68 -37.74 5.83 1.33
C GLY A 68 -36.57 4.94 0.96
N LEU A 69 -35.50 4.95 1.77
CA LEU A 69 -34.34 4.09 1.57
C LEU A 69 -34.71 2.61 1.67
N LEU A 70 -35.50 2.22 2.68
CA LEU A 70 -35.91 0.83 2.87
C LEU A 70 -36.74 0.31 1.69
N LYS A 71 -37.70 1.10 1.19
CA LYS A 71 -38.50 0.74 0.01
C LYS A 71 -37.65 0.59 -1.25
N TYR A 72 -36.65 1.46 -1.42
CA TYR A 72 -35.72 1.37 -2.54
C TYR A 72 -34.89 0.08 -2.46
N LEU A 73 -34.32 -0.23 -1.29
CA LEU A 73 -33.55 -1.46 -1.07
C LEU A 73 -34.38 -2.72 -1.26
N GLU A 74 -35.63 -2.73 -0.78
CA GLU A 74 -36.57 -3.84 -1.00
C GLU A 74 -36.83 -4.04 -2.49
N LYS A 75 -37.08 -2.97 -3.23
CA LYS A 75 -37.28 -3.03 -4.68
C LYS A 75 -36.04 -3.54 -5.41
N GLU A 76 -34.86 -3.01 -5.07
CA GLU A 76 -33.59 -3.42 -5.69
C GLU A 76 -33.27 -4.90 -5.39
N ALA A 77 -33.52 -5.36 -4.16
CA ALA A 77 -33.34 -6.76 -3.78
C ALA A 77 -34.31 -7.70 -4.51
N MET A 78 -35.55 -7.28 -4.74
CA MET A 78 -36.55 -8.06 -5.48
C MET A 78 -36.27 -8.11 -6.99
N GLU A 79 -35.63 -7.07 -7.55
CA GLU A 79 -35.28 -6.97 -8.96
C GLU A 79 -33.93 -7.64 -9.28
N TYR A 80 -33.08 -7.85 -8.27
CA TYR A 80 -31.79 -8.51 -8.42
C TYR A 80 -31.97 -9.97 -8.87
N LYS A 81 -31.39 -10.30 -10.03
CA LYS A 81 -31.46 -11.65 -10.61
C LYS A 81 -30.27 -12.48 -10.17
N ASP A 82 -30.53 -13.75 -9.88
CA ASP A 82 -29.49 -14.74 -9.64
C ASP A 82 -28.61 -14.92 -10.89
N ARG A 83 -27.34 -15.25 -10.65
CA ARG A 83 -26.38 -15.51 -11.72
C ARG A 83 -26.65 -16.88 -12.34
N ASP A 84 -26.88 -16.90 -13.65
CA ASP A 84 -27.13 -18.14 -14.42
C ASP A 84 -25.89 -19.04 -14.53
N ASP A 85 -24.68 -18.47 -14.38
CA ASP A 85 -23.40 -19.16 -14.58
C ASP A 85 -22.85 -19.85 -13.31
N VAL A 86 -23.67 -20.00 -12.26
CA VAL A 86 -23.24 -20.61 -11.00
C VAL A 86 -23.17 -22.13 -11.14
N VAL A 87 -21.95 -22.66 -11.08
CA VAL A 87 -21.73 -24.10 -10.90
C VAL A 87 -22.16 -24.48 -9.48
N SER A 88 -23.17 -25.34 -9.36
CA SER A 88 -23.64 -25.82 -8.08
C SER A 88 -22.53 -26.55 -7.32
N PHE A 89 -22.43 -26.27 -6.01
CA PHE A 89 -21.45 -26.93 -5.16
C PHE A 89 -21.83 -28.41 -4.99
N THR A 90 -21.05 -29.31 -5.58
CA THR A 90 -21.31 -30.77 -5.56
C THR A 90 -20.83 -31.47 -4.28
N GLY A 91 -20.11 -30.77 -3.39
CA GLY A 91 -19.54 -31.37 -2.17
C GLY A 91 -18.40 -32.37 -2.42
N GLU A 92 -17.97 -32.56 -3.67
CA GLU A 92 -16.92 -33.49 -4.03
C GLU A 92 -15.54 -32.98 -3.60
N ARG A 93 -14.86 -33.74 -2.75
CA ARG A 93 -13.47 -33.46 -2.35
C ARG A 93 -12.53 -33.88 -3.47
N LYS A 94 -12.16 -32.93 -4.36
CA LYS A 94 -11.18 -33.16 -5.44
C LYS A 94 -9.74 -33.35 -4.96
N GLY A 95 -9.44 -32.95 -3.72
CA GLY A 95 -8.12 -33.09 -3.12
C GLY A 95 -7.90 -34.43 -2.41
N LYS A 96 -6.65 -34.92 -2.39
CA LYS A 96 -6.25 -36.03 -1.52
C LYS A 96 -6.46 -35.60 -0.07
N VAL A 97 -7.11 -36.45 0.74
CA VAL A 97 -7.19 -36.24 2.19
C VAL A 97 -5.76 -36.25 2.72
N PHE A 98 -5.38 -35.19 3.41
CA PHE A 98 -4.07 -35.11 4.05
C PHE A 98 -3.92 -36.25 5.05
N ILE A 99 -2.93 -37.12 4.82
CA ILE A 99 -2.51 -38.13 5.77
C ILE A 99 -1.33 -37.53 6.53
N PRO A 100 -1.45 -37.31 7.85
CA PRO A 100 -0.35 -36.80 8.66
C PRO A 100 0.85 -37.71 8.46
N LYS A 101 1.96 -37.14 7.99
CA LYS A 101 3.23 -37.86 7.95
C LYS A 101 3.59 -38.17 9.39
N GLN A 102 3.69 -39.46 9.71
CA GLN A 102 4.41 -39.87 10.90
C GLN A 102 5.85 -39.41 10.67
N ARG A 103 6.22 -38.26 11.23
CA ARG A 103 7.63 -37.97 11.44
C ARG A 103 8.09 -39.09 12.35
N PRO A 104 9.04 -39.96 11.95
CA PRO A 104 9.75 -40.72 12.96
C PRO A 104 10.21 -39.67 13.96
N ILE A 105 9.94 -39.93 15.24
CA ILE A 105 10.54 -39.15 16.30
C ILE A 105 12.03 -39.31 16.00
N GLU A 106 12.63 -38.31 15.37
CA GLU A 106 14.06 -38.11 15.48
C GLU A 106 14.21 -37.90 16.97
N THR A 107 14.52 -38.99 17.68
CA THR A 107 15.31 -38.90 18.89
C THR A 107 16.57 -38.19 18.44
N ARG A 108 16.49 -36.87 18.40
CA ARG A 108 17.62 -35.99 18.56
C ARG A 108 18.22 -36.54 19.84
N GLN A 109 19.27 -37.34 19.69
CA GLN A 109 20.16 -37.59 20.79
C GLN A 109 20.72 -36.20 21.06
N GLU A 110 20.04 -35.46 21.94
CA GLU A 110 20.71 -34.40 22.66
C GLU A 110 21.90 -35.14 23.26
N GLU A 111 23.10 -34.88 22.71
CA GLU A 111 24.32 -35.21 23.40
C GLU A 111 24.22 -34.46 24.72
N ILE A 112 23.69 -35.15 25.72
CA ILE A 112 23.76 -34.73 27.11
C ILE A 112 25.26 -34.61 27.31
N THR A 113 25.73 -33.37 27.35
CA THR A 113 27.09 -33.06 27.76
C THR A 113 27.16 -33.52 29.20
N THR A 114 27.64 -34.75 29.40
CA THR A 114 27.88 -35.29 30.73
C THR A 114 28.90 -34.38 31.36
N LEU A 115 28.49 -33.62 32.37
CA LEU A 115 29.43 -32.80 33.11
C LEU A 115 30.28 -33.73 33.98
N ASP A 116 31.46 -33.27 34.37
CA ASP A 116 32.28 -34.02 35.32
C ASP A 116 31.45 -34.26 36.59
N PRO A 117 31.39 -35.48 37.18
CA PRO A 117 30.58 -35.78 38.36
C PRO A 117 30.71 -34.78 39.51
N GLU A 118 31.89 -34.18 39.70
CA GLU A 118 32.11 -33.12 40.71
C GLU A 118 31.31 -31.83 40.40
N LEU A 119 31.18 -31.48 39.11
CA LEU A 119 30.46 -30.31 38.66
C LEU A 119 28.94 -30.52 38.68
N GLU A 120 28.45 -31.73 38.36
CA GLU A 120 27.03 -32.08 38.48
C GLU A 120 26.56 -32.04 39.93
N GLU A 121 27.36 -32.56 40.86
CA GLU A 121 27.07 -32.52 42.30
C GLU A 121 27.09 -31.09 42.83
N ALA A 122 28.06 -30.26 42.41
CA ALA A 122 28.11 -28.84 42.79
C ALA A 122 26.90 -28.05 42.27
N LEU A 123 26.50 -28.25 41.01
CA LEU A 123 25.33 -27.58 40.43
C LEU A 123 24.01 -28.06 41.04
N SER A 124 23.91 -29.33 41.44
CA SER A 124 22.71 -29.90 42.06
C SER A 124 22.57 -29.54 43.55
N SER A 125 23.68 -29.23 44.23
CA SER A 125 23.71 -28.81 45.63
C SER A 125 23.71 -27.29 45.83
N ALA A 126 23.99 -26.52 44.77
CA ALA A 126 23.93 -25.06 44.78
C ALA A 126 22.51 -24.56 45.07
N THR A 127 22.42 -23.46 45.82
CA THR A 127 21.15 -22.79 46.11
C THR A 127 20.65 -21.98 44.93
N ASP A 128 19.34 -21.77 44.82
CA ASP A 128 18.73 -20.97 43.74
C ASP A 128 19.34 -19.57 43.61
N THR A 129 19.78 -18.98 44.73
CA THR A 129 20.48 -17.69 44.76
C THR A 129 21.86 -17.74 44.10
N GLU A 130 22.63 -18.79 44.35
CA GLU A 130 23.96 -18.98 43.76
C GLU A 130 23.85 -19.29 42.26
N LEU A 131 22.83 -20.05 41.85
CA LEU A 131 22.53 -20.29 40.44
C LEU A 131 22.12 -19.00 39.71
N CYS A 132 21.37 -18.12 40.36
CA CYS A 132 21.05 -16.79 39.82
C CYS A 132 22.28 -15.92 39.63
N ASP A 133 23.20 -15.90 40.60
CA ASP A 133 24.44 -15.14 40.50
C ASP A 133 25.33 -15.67 39.37
N LEU A 134 25.44 -16.99 39.22
CA LEU A 134 26.15 -17.64 38.12
C LEU A 134 25.52 -17.29 36.76
N ALA A 135 24.18 -17.34 36.64
CA ALA A 135 23.46 -16.98 35.42
C ALA A 135 23.59 -15.48 35.05
N ALA A 136 23.71 -14.61 36.06
CA ALA A 136 23.98 -13.19 35.88
C ALA A 136 25.41 -12.96 35.34
N ILE A 137 26.42 -13.63 35.91
CA ILE A 137 27.82 -13.54 35.46
C ILE A 137 27.99 -14.14 34.06
N LEU A 138 27.35 -15.25 33.74
CA LEU A 138 27.38 -15.87 32.40
C LEU A 138 26.51 -15.16 31.35
N GLY A 139 25.67 -14.18 31.73
CA GLY A 139 24.81 -13.46 30.79
C GLY A 139 23.66 -14.30 30.21
N VAL A 140 23.25 -15.37 30.88
CA VAL A 140 22.19 -16.28 30.38
C VAL A 140 20.81 -15.61 30.45
N HIS A 141 20.59 -14.71 31.42
CA HIS A 141 19.35 -13.95 31.60
C HIS A 141 18.99 -13.05 30.40
N THR A 142 19.96 -12.63 29.58
CA THR A 142 19.73 -11.86 28.35
C THR A 142 19.28 -12.72 27.16
N LEU A 143 19.51 -14.03 27.20
CA LEU A 143 19.07 -14.97 26.16
C LEU A 143 17.63 -15.42 26.37
N VAL A 144 17.12 -15.33 27.60
CA VAL A 144 15.70 -15.53 27.93
C VAL A 144 15.00 -14.17 27.79
N THR A 145 14.52 -13.86 26.59
CA THR A 145 13.84 -12.59 26.26
C THR A 145 12.48 -12.37 26.96
N SER A 146 12.14 -13.21 27.94
CA SER A 146 10.96 -13.05 28.78
C SER A 146 11.40 -12.67 30.19
N SER A 147 11.34 -11.37 30.50
CA SER A 147 11.59 -10.80 31.83
C SER A 147 10.52 -11.16 32.87
N GLN A 148 10.00 -12.39 32.86
CA GLN A 148 8.92 -12.87 33.74
C GLN A 148 9.18 -14.25 34.36
N THR A 149 10.42 -14.71 34.45
CA THR A 149 10.75 -15.91 35.23
C THR A 149 11.40 -15.59 36.59
N TYR A 150 11.47 -14.32 37.00
CA TYR A 150 12.10 -13.91 38.26
C TYR A 150 11.18 -13.90 39.50
N ASP A 151 9.87 -14.19 39.41
CA ASP A 151 9.05 -14.25 40.61
C ASP A 151 8.37 -15.61 40.78
N GLY A 152 8.88 -16.39 41.73
CA GLY A 152 8.34 -17.66 42.19
C GLY A 152 7.02 -17.53 42.94
N THR A 153 6.11 -16.68 42.48
CA THR A 153 4.77 -16.57 43.06
C THR A 153 3.70 -16.88 42.02
N SER A 154 3.10 -18.06 42.23
CA SER A 154 1.84 -18.47 41.60
C SER A 154 0.74 -17.47 41.96
N SER A 155 0.53 -16.44 41.16
CA SER A 155 -0.58 -15.49 41.37
C SER A 155 -1.48 -15.42 40.14
N LYS A 156 -2.71 -15.93 40.32
CA LYS A 156 -3.82 -15.85 39.39
C LYS A 156 -4.39 -14.42 39.33
N GLU A 157 -3.70 -13.46 38.71
CA GLU A 157 -4.32 -12.15 38.41
C GLU A 157 -3.91 -11.64 37.03
N GLY A 158 -4.88 -11.04 36.34
CA GLY A 158 -4.87 -10.80 34.90
C GLY A 158 -3.70 -9.96 34.38
N TYR A 159 -3.11 -10.47 33.31
CA TYR A 159 -2.14 -9.79 32.46
C TYR A 159 -2.67 -8.43 32.00
N ASN A 160 -2.18 -7.34 32.59
CA ASN A 160 -2.41 -5.98 32.07
C ASN A 160 -1.08 -5.37 31.66
N ASN A 161 -0.52 -5.84 30.54
CA ASN A 161 0.62 -5.18 29.91
C ASN A 161 0.16 -4.43 28.66
N VAL A 162 0.21 -3.10 28.71
CA VAL A 162 0.00 -2.23 27.54
C VAL A 162 1.19 -2.41 26.59
N ILE A 163 0.94 -3.05 25.46
CA ILE A 163 1.89 -3.19 24.36
C ILE A 163 2.15 -1.79 23.79
N LYS A 164 3.37 -1.26 23.94
CA LYS A 164 3.77 -0.01 23.28
C LYS A 164 4.21 -0.34 21.86
N GLY A 165 3.50 0.22 20.88
CA GLY A 165 3.80 0.05 19.47
C GLY A 165 5.22 0.49 19.12
N GLU A 166 5.83 -0.24 18.19
CA GLU A 166 7.15 0.06 17.66
C GLU A 166 7.17 1.48 17.05
N LYS A 167 8.21 2.26 17.38
CA LYS A 167 8.34 3.64 16.88
C LYS A 167 8.73 3.58 15.40
N MET A 168 7.84 4.08 14.54
CA MET A 168 8.05 4.20 13.09
C MET A 168 9.42 4.84 12.79
N THR A 169 10.28 4.10 12.09
CA THR A 169 11.51 4.66 11.54
C THR A 169 11.15 5.68 10.46
N PRO A 170 11.65 6.93 10.52
CA PRO A 170 11.37 7.92 9.49
C PRO A 170 11.92 7.39 8.16
N VAL A 171 11.03 7.21 7.19
CA VAL A 171 11.40 6.89 5.82
C VAL A 171 12.03 8.14 5.24
N PHE A 172 13.33 8.08 4.95
CA PHE A 172 14.02 9.17 4.28
C PHE A 172 13.50 9.31 2.85
N ASP A 173 13.29 10.56 2.41
CA ASP A 173 12.89 10.83 1.03
C ASP A 173 13.95 10.28 0.07
N GLU A 174 13.55 9.32 -0.77
CA GLU A 174 14.43 8.77 -1.79
C GLU A 174 14.89 9.87 -2.75
N PRO A 175 16.17 9.85 -3.19
CA PRO A 175 16.69 10.84 -4.11
C PRO A 175 15.88 10.87 -5.41
N PRO A 176 15.70 12.05 -6.04
CA PRO A 176 14.99 12.16 -7.31
C PRO A 176 15.59 11.25 -8.38
N ASN A 177 14.74 10.53 -9.12
CA ASN A 177 15.16 9.64 -10.20
C ASN A 177 16.05 10.41 -11.20
N PRO A 178 17.30 9.96 -11.47
CA PRO A 178 18.22 10.66 -12.36
C PRO A 178 17.89 10.50 -13.86
N THR A 179 16.85 9.74 -14.20
CA THR A 179 16.50 9.43 -15.60
C THR A 179 16.04 10.67 -16.38
N ASN A 180 16.78 11.04 -17.42
CA ASN A 180 16.41 12.10 -18.35
C ASN A 180 15.38 11.60 -19.38
N VAL A 181 14.21 12.21 -19.38
CA VAL A 181 13.05 11.77 -20.16
C VAL A 181 13.19 12.06 -21.65
N ASP A 182 13.75 13.20 -22.03
CA ASP A 182 13.89 13.58 -23.45
C ASP A 182 14.94 12.73 -24.16
N GLU A 183 16.05 12.45 -23.48
CA GLU A 183 17.12 11.62 -24.00
C GLU A 183 16.67 10.16 -24.15
N THR A 184 15.99 9.62 -23.12
CA THR A 184 15.43 8.26 -23.19
C THR A 184 14.38 8.14 -24.30
N LEU A 185 13.50 9.14 -24.46
CA LEU A 185 12.56 9.21 -25.58
C LEU A 185 13.26 9.21 -26.95
N GLN A 186 14.35 9.96 -27.11
CA GLN A 186 15.12 9.97 -28.36
C GLN A 186 15.79 8.62 -28.63
N ARG A 187 16.39 7.98 -27.62
CA ARG A 187 16.99 6.65 -27.76
C ARG A 187 15.93 5.58 -28.10
N ILE A 188 14.74 5.68 -27.52
CA ILE A 188 13.58 4.84 -27.88
C ILE A 188 13.14 5.10 -29.32
N LYS A 189 13.12 6.36 -29.80
CA LYS A 189 12.79 6.71 -31.19
C LYS A 189 13.82 6.14 -32.18
N SER A 190 15.10 6.23 -31.83
CA SER A 190 16.25 5.78 -32.64
C SER A 190 16.50 4.27 -32.56
N ASN A 191 15.69 3.51 -31.82
CA ASN A 191 15.82 2.06 -31.64
C ASN A 191 17.22 1.63 -31.16
N ASP A 192 17.77 2.34 -30.18
CA ASP A 192 19.06 1.99 -29.57
C ASP A 192 19.01 0.59 -28.92
N SER A 193 19.98 -0.27 -29.24
CA SER A 193 20.10 -1.64 -28.71
C SER A 193 20.70 -1.70 -27.30
N SER A 194 21.31 -0.62 -26.83
CA SER A 194 21.87 -0.52 -25.48
C SER A 194 20.83 -0.24 -24.39
N LEU A 195 19.63 0.18 -24.77
CA LEU A 195 18.56 0.54 -23.84
C LEU A 195 17.69 -0.68 -23.52
N THR A 196 18.05 -1.41 -22.46
CA THR A 196 17.34 -2.62 -22.00
C THR A 196 16.21 -2.31 -21.02
N GLU A 197 16.42 -1.32 -20.14
CA GLU A 197 15.49 -0.96 -19.08
C GLU A 197 15.30 0.56 -19.03
N VAL A 198 14.05 0.99 -18.78
CA VAL A 198 13.69 2.40 -18.68
C VAL A 198 12.87 2.60 -17.41
N ASN A 199 13.44 3.28 -16.42
CA ASN A 199 12.76 3.56 -15.14
C ASN A 199 12.10 4.94 -15.18
N LEU A 200 10.76 4.96 -15.29
CA LEU A 200 9.94 6.17 -15.33
C LEU A 200 9.27 6.49 -13.98
N ASN A 201 9.68 5.84 -12.89
CA ASN A 201 9.09 6.08 -11.56
C ASN A 201 9.55 7.44 -11.01
N ASN A 202 8.65 8.18 -10.35
CA ASN A 202 8.91 9.45 -9.65
C ASN A 202 9.58 10.57 -10.49
N ILE A 203 9.39 10.59 -11.81
CA ILE A 203 9.90 11.66 -12.69
C ILE A 203 9.00 12.91 -12.65
N LYS A 204 9.61 14.11 -12.56
CA LYS A 204 8.91 15.41 -12.50
C LYS A 204 8.53 15.95 -13.87
N VAL A 205 7.85 15.17 -14.71
CA VAL A 205 7.45 15.60 -16.07
C VAL A 205 5.93 15.72 -16.17
N SER A 206 5.44 16.67 -16.99
CA SER A 206 4.02 16.85 -17.31
C SER A 206 3.42 15.53 -17.84
N ARG A 207 2.50 14.97 -17.06
CA ARG A 207 2.19 13.52 -17.03
C ARG A 207 1.52 12.94 -18.29
N ASN A 208 1.14 13.75 -19.29
CA ASN A 208 0.20 13.27 -20.30
C ASN A 208 0.80 13.02 -21.69
N THR A 209 1.74 13.83 -22.18
CA THR A 209 2.26 13.70 -23.56
C THR A 209 3.44 12.73 -23.68
N CYS A 210 4.29 12.66 -22.65
CA CYS A 210 5.46 11.79 -22.66
C CYS A 210 5.10 10.30 -22.54
N TYR A 211 4.27 9.93 -21.56
CA TYR A 211 3.93 8.53 -21.29
C TYR A 211 3.17 7.87 -22.45
N GLN A 212 2.24 8.60 -23.07
CA GLN A 212 1.52 8.17 -24.27
C GLN A 212 2.50 7.87 -25.43
N SER A 213 3.46 8.77 -25.66
CA SER A 213 4.45 8.62 -26.74
C SER A 213 5.39 7.42 -26.52
N VAL A 214 5.84 7.19 -25.27
CA VAL A 214 6.63 6.00 -24.92
C VAL A 214 5.81 4.73 -25.13
N TYR A 215 4.59 4.68 -24.60
CA TYR A 215 3.74 3.48 -24.62
C TYR A 215 3.38 3.05 -26.05
N ILE A 216 2.96 4.01 -26.90
CA ILE A 216 2.61 3.73 -28.30
C ILE A 216 3.82 3.16 -29.06
N ARG A 217 5.02 3.70 -28.83
CA ARG A 217 6.22 3.26 -29.54
C ARG A 217 6.72 1.90 -29.07
N VAL A 218 6.72 1.62 -27.77
CA VAL A 218 7.08 0.30 -27.23
C VAL A 218 6.13 -0.78 -27.74
N ARG A 219 4.82 -0.48 -27.80
CA ARG A 219 3.82 -1.39 -28.35
C ARG A 219 4.03 -1.65 -29.85
N LYS A 220 4.36 -0.62 -30.64
CA LYS A 220 4.71 -0.78 -32.06
C LYS A 220 5.97 -1.64 -32.26
N LYS A 221 6.98 -1.48 -31.40
CA LYS A 221 8.20 -2.31 -31.41
C LYS A 221 7.91 -3.80 -31.15
N ARG A 222 7.03 -4.11 -30.19
CA ARG A 222 6.63 -5.50 -29.90
C ARG A 222 5.95 -6.15 -31.11
N VAL A 223 5.09 -5.40 -31.80
CA VAL A 223 4.41 -5.88 -33.03
C VAL A 223 5.38 -6.08 -34.20
N GLU A 224 6.43 -5.25 -34.33
CA GLU A 224 7.46 -5.40 -35.37
C GLU A 224 8.48 -6.52 -35.06
N ALA A 225 8.61 -6.97 -33.80
CA ALA A 225 9.51 -8.05 -33.40
C ALA A 225 8.87 -9.46 -33.46
N ASP A 226 7.54 -9.53 -33.51
CA ASP A 226 6.77 -10.77 -33.59
C ASP A 226 6.42 -11.19 -35.05
N VAL A 227 7.07 -10.58 -36.06
CA VAL A 227 7.01 -10.91 -37.49
C VAL A 227 8.40 -11.29 -38.00
#